data_AF-A0A3C1ZGB3-F1
#
_entry.id   AF-A0A3C1ZGB3-F1
#
_cell.length_a   1.000
_cell.length_b   1.000
_cell.length_c   1.000
_cell.angle_alpha   90.00
_cell.angle_beta   90.00
_cell.angle_gamma   90.00
#
_symmetry.space_group_name_H-M   'P 1'
#
loop_
_entity.id
_entity.type
_entity.pdbx_description
1 polymer ?
#
loop_
_entity_poly.entity_id
_entity_poly.type
_entity_poly.pdbx_seq_one_letter_code
_entity_poly.pdbx_strand_id
1 'polypeptide(L)'
;MIVPSIDILGGRAVQLRGGRHPVLEVGNPEALAEKLSRAGEIAVVDLDAALGKGSNTEIIRRIIAKHPCRVGGGIRSKELALEYLDLGARAVMIGTKASPEFLADFPAERLIAALDTNKEKIMVEGWTKETGADLFARIEELKPYVGGFLVTTIDREGEMNGFDFERAEAIVKAASGRRVTFAGGASGGKEGAAQIARLDALGADVQAGTALATGALSLARAFSAPLSSDRPDGLWPTTVCDEGGRLLGLVYSDLESLDAAFESGRGVYKSR
;
A
#
# COMPACT_ATOMS: atom_id res chain seq x y z
N MET A 1 -6.92 5.23 -4.20
CA MET A 1 -5.85 6.14 -3.68
C MET A 1 -4.49 5.44 -3.64
N ILE A 2 -3.41 6.17 -3.33
CA ILE A 2 -2.08 5.58 -3.12
C ILE A 2 -1.93 5.05 -1.69
N VAL A 3 -1.25 3.91 -1.54
CA VAL A 3 -0.76 3.36 -0.26
C VAL A 3 0.75 3.17 -0.41
N PRO A 4 1.58 4.09 0.10
CA PRO A 4 3.03 3.93 0.04
C PRO A 4 3.49 2.68 0.79
N SER A 5 4.39 1.89 0.23
CA SER A 5 4.89 0.66 0.88
C SER A 5 6.37 0.71 1.26
N ILE A 6 6.66 0.07 2.39
CA ILE A 6 7.99 -0.10 2.96
C ILE A 6 8.22 -1.58 3.17
N ASP A 7 9.17 -2.14 2.43
CA ASP A 7 9.65 -3.50 2.67
C ASP A 7 10.88 -3.44 3.58
N ILE A 8 10.95 -4.29 4.59
CA ILE A 8 12.05 -4.33 5.56
C ILE A 8 12.81 -5.65 5.39
N LEU A 9 14.12 -5.54 5.14
CA LEU A 9 15.05 -6.67 5.04
C LEU A 9 16.32 -6.35 5.83
N GLY A 10 16.73 -7.22 6.75
CA GLY A 10 17.91 -7.02 7.60
C GLY A 10 17.84 -5.74 8.44
N GLY A 11 16.64 -5.33 8.87
CA GLY A 11 16.41 -4.08 9.60
C GLY A 11 16.52 -2.80 8.77
N ARG A 12 16.65 -2.91 7.45
CA ARG A 12 16.75 -1.78 6.51
C ARG A 12 15.53 -1.72 5.60
N ALA A 13 15.12 -0.51 5.23
CA ALA A 13 14.10 -0.31 4.22
C ALA A 13 14.69 -0.63 2.85
N VAL A 14 14.02 -1.48 2.10
CA VAL A 14 14.49 -1.96 0.80
C VAL A 14 13.37 -1.90 -0.25
N GLN A 15 13.75 -2.09 -1.51
CA GLN A 15 12.82 -2.31 -2.61
C GLN A 15 13.29 -3.48 -3.47
N LEU A 16 12.37 -4.37 -3.80
CA LEU A 16 12.62 -5.50 -4.69
C LEU A 16 12.37 -5.10 -6.14
N ARG A 17 13.34 -5.35 -7.02
CA ARG A 17 13.10 -5.38 -8.47
C ARG A 17 12.65 -6.79 -8.86
N GLY A 18 11.51 -6.93 -9.53
CA GLY A 18 11.03 -8.25 -10.01
C GLY A 18 10.65 -9.23 -8.90
N GLY A 19 10.37 -8.76 -7.67
CA GLY A 19 10.13 -9.61 -6.49
C GLY A 19 11.30 -10.52 -6.07
N ARG A 20 12.43 -10.53 -6.80
CA ARG A 20 13.44 -11.60 -6.71
C ARG A 20 14.90 -11.17 -6.79
N HIS A 21 15.23 -9.89 -7.02
CA HIS A 21 16.55 -9.22 -6.96
C HIS A 21 16.82 -8.40 -8.25
N PRO A 22 17.63 -7.30 -8.20
CA PRO A 22 18.36 -6.77 -7.05
C PRO A 22 17.51 -5.99 -6.05
N VAL A 23 18.02 -5.92 -4.83
CA VAL A 23 17.46 -5.15 -3.70
C VAL A 23 18.11 -3.77 -3.69
N LEU A 24 17.30 -2.71 -3.78
CA LEU A 24 17.77 -1.34 -3.55
C LEU A 24 17.55 -1.01 -2.07
N GLU A 25 18.62 -0.71 -1.33
CA GLU A 25 18.49 -0.17 0.02
C GLU A 25 18.05 1.30 -0.04
N VAL A 26 16.95 1.62 0.64
CA VAL A 26 16.33 2.96 0.65
C VAL A 26 16.59 3.68 1.98
N GLY A 27 17.04 2.96 3.01
CA GLY A 27 17.55 3.55 4.25
C GLY A 27 16.88 3.03 5.52
N ASN A 28 16.58 3.93 6.45
CA ASN A 28 15.95 3.60 7.74
C ASN A 28 14.41 3.49 7.59
N PRO A 29 13.78 2.36 8.00
CA PRO A 29 12.33 2.18 7.90
C PRO A 29 11.48 3.22 8.64
N GLU A 30 11.87 3.65 9.83
CA GLU A 30 11.10 4.61 10.63
C GLU A 30 11.14 6.01 10.01
N ALA A 31 12.31 6.45 9.53
CA ALA A 31 12.44 7.73 8.82
C ALA A 31 11.65 7.74 7.50
N LEU A 32 11.60 6.60 6.80
CA LEU A 32 10.79 6.47 5.59
C LEU A 32 9.29 6.47 5.91
N ALA A 33 8.87 5.81 7.00
CA ALA A 33 7.49 5.83 7.48
C ALA A 33 7.02 7.24 7.84
N GLU A 34 7.86 8.04 8.51
CA GLU A 34 7.60 9.45 8.81
C GLU A 34 7.31 10.25 7.53
N LYS A 35 8.15 10.10 6.49
CA LYS A 35 7.96 10.80 5.22
C LYS A 35 6.70 10.34 4.48
N LEU A 36 6.51 9.03 4.35
CA LEU A 36 5.44 8.46 3.52
C LEU A 36 4.05 8.58 4.17
N SER A 37 3.98 8.52 5.51
CA SER A 37 2.71 8.63 6.26
C SER A 37 2.03 10.00 6.14
N ARG A 38 2.75 11.01 5.66
CA ARG A 38 2.16 12.31 5.28
C ARG A 38 1.05 12.16 4.23
N ALA A 39 1.11 11.13 3.38
CA ALA A 39 0.08 10.82 2.38
C ALA A 39 -1.07 9.95 2.93
N GLY A 40 -1.06 9.63 4.22
CA GLY A 40 -2.06 8.80 4.88
C GLY A 40 -1.51 7.44 5.33
N GLU A 41 -2.30 6.38 5.15
CA GLU A 41 -1.92 5.04 5.54
C GLU A 41 -0.75 4.51 4.71
N ILE A 42 0.22 3.87 5.38
CA ILE A 42 1.34 3.17 4.74
C ILE A 42 1.19 1.65 4.86
N ALA A 43 1.80 0.90 3.95
CA ALA A 43 1.96 -0.54 4.04
C ALA A 43 3.38 -0.89 4.50
N VAL A 44 3.53 -1.73 5.51
CA VAL A 44 4.84 -2.18 6.01
C VAL A 44 4.92 -3.70 5.89
N VAL A 45 5.95 -4.21 5.22
CA VAL A 45 6.12 -5.65 4.98
C VAL A 45 7.43 -6.15 5.57
N ASP A 46 7.36 -7.12 6.47
CA ASP A 46 8.51 -7.83 7.01
C ASP A 46 9.00 -8.92 6.05
N LEU A 47 10.03 -8.62 5.25
CA LEU A 47 10.59 -9.61 4.33
C LEU A 47 11.39 -10.68 5.06
N ASP A 48 12.07 -10.36 6.17
CA ASP A 48 12.78 -11.37 6.96
C ASP A 48 11.82 -12.43 7.49
N ALA A 49 10.68 -12.00 8.05
CA ALA A 49 9.66 -12.93 8.55
C ALA A 49 8.95 -13.66 7.42
N ALA A 50 8.65 -12.98 6.30
CA ALA A 50 8.07 -13.62 5.12
C ALA A 50 8.97 -14.75 4.59
N LEU A 51 10.27 -14.50 4.49
CA LEU A 51 11.29 -15.44 4.02
C LEU A 51 11.74 -16.46 5.10
N GLY A 52 11.27 -16.32 6.34
CA GLY A 52 11.63 -17.21 7.44
C GLY A 52 13.09 -17.09 7.91
N LYS A 53 13.72 -15.94 7.68
CA LYS A 53 15.13 -15.67 7.99
C LYS A 53 15.35 -14.83 9.24
N GLY A 54 14.27 -14.33 9.84
CA GLY A 54 14.33 -13.47 11.01
C GLY A 54 13.00 -12.79 11.26
N SER A 55 13.05 -11.66 11.95
CA SER A 55 11.90 -10.81 12.21
C SER A 55 12.38 -9.38 12.44
N ASN A 56 11.58 -8.42 11.96
CA ASN A 56 11.74 -6.99 12.20
C ASN A 56 10.66 -6.45 13.15
N THR A 57 10.07 -7.32 13.99
CA THR A 57 8.91 -6.98 14.82
C THR A 57 9.16 -5.73 15.67
N GLU A 58 10.34 -5.54 16.27
CA GLU A 58 10.64 -4.32 17.06
C GLU A 58 10.58 -3.03 16.23
N ILE A 59 11.03 -3.06 14.98
CA ILE A 59 10.94 -1.90 14.07
C ILE A 59 9.47 -1.64 13.74
N ILE A 60 8.72 -2.69 13.43
CA ILE A 60 7.30 -2.61 13.09
C ILE A 60 6.48 -2.06 14.26
N ARG A 61 6.74 -2.51 15.50
CA ARG A 61 6.11 -1.98 16.72
C ARG A 61 6.27 -0.46 16.81
N ARG A 62 7.48 0.05 16.57
CA ARG A 62 7.76 1.51 16.61
C ARG A 62 7.06 2.28 15.49
N ILE A 63 6.91 1.68 14.30
CA ILE A 63 6.18 2.30 13.19
C ILE A 63 4.68 2.34 13.49
N ILE A 64 4.10 1.23 13.95
CA ILE A 64 2.67 1.14 14.30
C ILE A 64 2.30 2.20 15.35
N ALA A 65 3.14 2.39 16.37
CA ALA A 65 2.87 3.33 17.46
C ALA A 65 2.84 4.80 17.02
N LYS A 66 3.41 5.15 15.85
CA LYS A 66 3.56 6.53 15.39
C LYS A 66 2.71 6.86 14.16
N HIS A 67 2.48 5.87 13.30
CA HIS A 67 1.91 6.10 11.97
C HIS A 67 0.75 5.15 11.66
N PRO A 68 -0.29 5.64 10.97
CA PRO A 68 -1.33 4.77 10.45
C PRO A 68 -0.73 3.81 9.43
N CYS A 69 -0.73 2.52 9.74
CA CYS A 69 -0.18 1.52 8.84
C CYS A 69 -0.98 0.23 8.82
N ARG A 70 -0.91 -0.45 7.68
CA ARG A 70 -1.22 -1.87 7.56
C ARG A 70 0.07 -2.66 7.51
N VAL A 71 0.11 -3.82 8.17
CA VAL A 71 1.36 -4.58 8.34
C VAL A 71 1.22 -5.99 7.79
N GLY A 72 2.26 -6.49 7.14
CA GLY A 72 2.29 -7.82 6.56
C GLY A 72 3.69 -8.43 6.61
N GLY A 73 3.82 -9.62 6.04
CA GLY A 73 5.08 -10.37 6.02
C GLY A 73 5.23 -11.30 7.22
N GLY A 74 5.25 -12.61 6.96
CA GLY A 74 5.55 -13.62 7.98
C GLY A 74 4.54 -13.80 9.12
N ILE A 75 3.37 -13.15 9.07
CA ILE A 75 2.31 -13.31 10.08
C ILE A 75 1.70 -14.71 9.95
N ARG A 76 2.15 -15.64 10.80
CA ARG A 76 1.76 -17.05 10.76
C ARG A 76 1.01 -17.55 12.00
N SER A 77 0.92 -16.73 13.04
CA SER A 77 0.31 -17.08 14.31
C SER A 77 -0.74 -16.05 14.72
N LYS A 78 -1.69 -16.50 15.54
CA LYS A 78 -2.78 -15.64 16.04
C LYS A 78 -2.23 -14.57 16.97
N GLU A 79 -1.24 -14.93 17.76
CA GLU A 79 -0.60 -14.08 18.77
C GLU A 79 0.03 -12.85 18.11
N LEU A 80 0.80 -13.05 17.03
CA LEU A 80 1.46 -11.93 16.33
C LEU A 80 0.46 -11.03 15.61
N ALA A 81 -0.58 -11.61 15.00
CA ALA A 81 -1.62 -10.84 14.34
C ALA A 81 -2.40 -9.97 15.34
N LEU A 82 -2.83 -10.55 16.47
CA LEU A 82 -3.50 -9.82 17.55
C LEU A 82 -2.59 -8.75 18.14
N GLU A 83 -1.31 -9.06 18.36
CA GLU A 83 -0.35 -8.08 18.88
C GLU A 83 -0.27 -6.83 18.00
N TYR A 84 -0.10 -6.99 16.68
CA TYR A 84 -0.06 -5.85 15.76
C TYR A 84 -1.37 -5.07 15.74
N LEU A 85 -2.50 -5.79 15.82
CA LEU A 85 -3.80 -5.15 15.89
C LEU A 85 -3.99 -4.36 17.19
N ASP A 86 -3.56 -4.88 18.33
CA ASP A 86 -3.66 -4.25 19.65
C ASP A 86 -2.72 -3.04 19.77
N LEU A 87 -1.57 -3.06 19.10
CA LEU A 87 -0.66 -1.92 19.01
C LEU A 87 -1.20 -0.77 18.15
N GLY A 88 -2.24 -1.01 17.35
CA GLY A 88 -2.92 0.01 16.55
C GLY A 88 -2.73 -0.08 15.04
N ALA A 89 -2.16 -1.18 14.50
CA ALA A 89 -2.03 -1.35 13.05
C ALA A 89 -3.42 -1.38 12.42
N ARG A 90 -3.75 -0.49 11.48
CA ARG A 90 -5.12 -0.38 10.92
C ARG A 90 -5.65 -1.72 10.41
N ALA A 91 -4.80 -2.50 9.74
CA ALA A 91 -5.08 -3.87 9.35
C ALA A 91 -3.82 -4.74 9.33
N VAL A 92 -4.00 -6.06 9.37
CA VAL A 92 -2.94 -7.03 9.09
C VAL A 92 -3.16 -7.69 7.73
N MET A 93 -2.09 -7.79 6.95
CA MET A 93 -2.06 -8.39 5.62
C MET A 93 -1.59 -9.84 5.74
N ILE A 94 -2.51 -10.78 5.53
CA ILE A 94 -2.26 -12.22 5.65
C ILE A 94 -2.15 -12.81 4.24
N GLY A 95 -0.99 -13.37 3.92
CA GLY A 95 -0.73 -14.04 2.65
C GLY A 95 -0.97 -15.55 2.73
N THR A 96 0.11 -16.34 2.73
CA THR A 96 0.07 -17.82 2.68
C THR A 96 -0.81 -18.49 3.76
N LYS A 97 -1.09 -17.83 4.88
CA LYS A 97 -1.94 -18.34 5.97
C LYS A 97 -3.41 -17.93 5.90
N ALA A 98 -3.82 -17.16 4.89
CA ALA A 98 -5.16 -16.61 4.81
C ALA A 98 -6.19 -17.67 4.44
N SER A 99 -6.61 -18.52 5.39
CA SER A 99 -7.74 -19.46 5.24
C SER A 99 -8.94 -18.99 6.05
N PRO A 100 -10.17 -19.42 5.72
CA PRO A 100 -11.37 -19.10 6.51
C PRO A 100 -11.19 -19.39 8.00
N GLU A 101 -10.59 -20.53 8.36
CA GLU A 101 -10.38 -20.94 9.75
C GLU A 101 -9.41 -20.02 10.49
N PHE A 102 -8.35 -19.58 9.82
CA PHE A 102 -7.39 -18.64 10.42
C PHE A 102 -8.01 -17.23 10.54
N LEU A 103 -8.72 -16.77 9.52
CA LEU A 103 -9.24 -15.40 9.46
C LEU A 103 -10.48 -15.18 10.34
N ALA A 104 -11.28 -16.23 10.60
CA ALA A 104 -12.49 -16.15 11.43
C ALA A 104 -12.21 -15.72 12.88
N ASP A 105 -10.96 -15.78 13.33
CA ASP A 105 -10.52 -15.40 14.67
C ASP A 105 -10.32 -13.88 14.86
N PHE A 106 -10.49 -13.07 13.82
CA PHE A 106 -10.18 -11.63 13.84
C PHE A 106 -11.34 -10.78 13.31
N PRO A 107 -11.37 -9.47 13.65
CA PRO A 107 -12.32 -8.54 13.04
C PRO A 107 -12.06 -8.43 11.54
N ALA A 108 -13.03 -8.85 10.72
CA ALA A 108 -12.88 -8.93 9.28
C ALA A 108 -12.41 -7.60 8.68
N GLU A 109 -12.97 -6.47 9.11
CA GLU A 109 -12.65 -5.12 8.64
C GLU A 109 -11.18 -4.72 8.86
N ARG A 110 -10.45 -5.43 9.73
CA ARG A 110 -9.01 -5.22 10.00
C ARG A 110 -8.12 -6.30 9.39
N LEU A 111 -8.67 -7.15 8.52
CA LEU A 111 -7.93 -8.15 7.77
C LEU A 111 -7.86 -7.79 6.30
N ILE A 112 -6.68 -7.98 5.72
CA ILE A 112 -6.44 -7.89 4.28
C ILE A 112 -5.87 -9.24 3.83
N ALA A 113 -6.54 -9.91 2.89
CA ALA A 113 -5.97 -11.10 2.26
C ALA A 113 -5.00 -10.67 1.16
N ALA A 114 -3.73 -11.04 1.31
CA ALA A 114 -2.70 -10.82 0.30
C ALA A 114 -2.68 -12.00 -0.69
N LEU A 115 -3.03 -11.72 -1.94
CA LEU A 115 -3.16 -12.67 -3.03
C LEU A 115 -2.11 -12.32 -4.10
N ASP A 116 -1.00 -13.04 -4.08
CA ASP A 116 0.03 -12.91 -5.10
C ASP A 116 -0.32 -13.80 -6.30
N THR A 117 -0.29 -13.24 -7.52
CA THR A 117 -0.65 -13.96 -8.74
C THR A 117 0.45 -13.92 -9.77
N ASN A 118 0.61 -15.03 -10.51
CA ASN A 118 1.42 -15.12 -11.71
C ASN A 118 0.57 -15.79 -12.80
N LYS A 119 0.27 -15.07 -13.89
CA LYS A 119 -0.62 -15.56 -14.96
C LYS A 119 -1.91 -16.20 -14.41
N GLU A 120 -2.61 -15.47 -13.54
CA GLU A 120 -3.89 -15.84 -12.90
C GLU A 120 -3.84 -16.95 -11.84
N LYS A 121 -2.71 -17.64 -11.71
CA LYS A 121 -2.53 -18.63 -10.65
C LYS A 121 -2.05 -17.96 -9.37
N ILE A 122 -2.67 -18.32 -8.25
CA ILE A 122 -2.22 -17.86 -6.94
C ILE A 122 -0.89 -18.51 -6.60
N MET A 123 0.06 -17.69 -6.14
CA MET A 123 1.36 -18.12 -5.66
C MET A 123 1.40 -18.14 -4.13
N VAL A 124 2.05 -19.15 -3.55
CA VAL A 124 2.31 -19.27 -2.11
C VAL A 124 3.80 -19.46 -1.82
N GLU A 125 4.17 -19.45 -0.54
CA GLU A 125 5.56 -19.63 -0.08
C GLU A 125 6.52 -18.55 -0.63
N GLY A 126 6.14 -17.27 -0.55
CA GLY A 126 6.98 -16.17 -1.01
C GLY A 126 7.25 -16.23 -2.51
N TRP A 127 6.18 -16.37 -3.31
CA TRP A 127 6.23 -16.35 -4.78
C TRP A 127 6.92 -17.57 -5.44
N THR A 128 7.15 -18.66 -4.70
CA THR A 128 7.92 -19.81 -5.19
C THR A 128 7.06 -20.98 -5.68
N LYS A 129 5.80 -21.09 -5.24
CA LYS A 129 4.96 -22.26 -5.53
C LYS A 129 3.59 -21.85 -6.09
N GLU A 130 3.25 -22.35 -7.28
CA GLU A 130 1.90 -22.24 -7.84
C GLU A 130 0.93 -23.06 -6.99
N THR A 131 -0.20 -22.46 -6.65
CA THR A 131 -1.39 -23.19 -6.20
C THR A 131 -2.30 -23.38 -7.40
N GLY A 132 -2.96 -24.54 -7.51
CA GLY A 132 -3.97 -24.78 -8.54
C GLY A 132 -5.28 -24.00 -8.32
N ALA A 133 -5.28 -22.99 -7.45
CA ALA A 133 -6.44 -22.21 -7.10
C ALA A 133 -6.55 -20.97 -8.00
N ASP A 134 -7.75 -20.78 -8.56
CA ASP A 134 -8.13 -19.58 -9.32
C ASP A 134 -8.27 -18.38 -8.37
N LEU A 135 -7.74 -17.22 -8.78
CA LEU A 135 -7.83 -15.96 -8.06
C LEU A 135 -9.27 -15.65 -7.65
N PHE A 136 -10.22 -15.79 -8.56
CA PHE A 136 -11.62 -15.45 -8.32
C PHE A 136 -12.26 -16.39 -7.29
N ALA A 137 -11.98 -17.70 -7.39
CA ALA A 137 -12.44 -18.66 -6.40
C ALA A 137 -11.93 -18.31 -4.99
N ARG A 138 -10.68 -17.86 -4.86
CA ARG A 138 -10.13 -17.45 -3.57
C ARG A 138 -10.73 -16.16 -3.04
N ILE A 139 -10.99 -15.18 -3.91
CA ILE A 139 -11.71 -13.96 -3.52
C ILE A 139 -13.09 -14.32 -2.98
N GLU A 140 -13.84 -15.17 -3.67
CA GLU A 140 -15.17 -15.62 -3.24
C GLU A 140 -15.15 -16.35 -1.89
N GLU A 141 -14.15 -17.20 -1.67
CA GLU A 141 -13.96 -17.93 -0.42
C GLU A 141 -13.63 -16.99 0.76
N LEU A 142 -12.75 -16.01 0.54
CA LEU A 142 -12.20 -15.19 1.63
C LEU A 142 -12.98 -13.90 1.90
N LYS A 143 -13.76 -13.38 0.94
CA LYS A 143 -14.46 -12.09 1.09
C LYS A 143 -15.38 -11.96 2.32
N PRO A 144 -15.97 -13.02 2.90
CA PRO A 144 -16.72 -12.90 4.15
C PRO A 144 -15.84 -12.54 5.36
N TYR A 145 -14.54 -12.90 5.31
CA TYR A 145 -13.61 -12.86 6.44
C TYR A 145 -12.63 -11.69 6.41
N VAL A 146 -12.65 -10.84 5.37
CA VAL A 146 -11.68 -9.75 5.20
C VAL A 146 -12.32 -8.42 4.83
N GLY A 147 -11.71 -7.32 5.22
CA GLY A 147 -12.10 -5.95 4.89
C GLY A 147 -11.60 -5.55 3.51
N GLY A 148 -10.57 -6.23 3.02
CA GLY A 148 -10.03 -6.01 1.69
C GLY A 148 -9.07 -7.08 1.20
N PHE A 149 -8.60 -6.86 -0.01
CA PHE A 149 -7.63 -7.69 -0.70
C PHE A 149 -6.43 -6.85 -1.13
N LEU A 150 -5.23 -7.39 -0.96
CA LEU A 150 -4.02 -6.92 -1.61
C LEU A 150 -3.73 -7.88 -2.76
N VAL A 151 -3.84 -7.43 -4.00
CA VAL A 151 -3.57 -8.26 -5.18
C VAL A 151 -2.26 -7.82 -5.81
N THR A 152 -1.28 -8.72 -5.82
CA THR A 152 0.03 -8.48 -6.43
C THR A 152 0.13 -9.27 -7.74
N THR A 153 0.52 -8.62 -8.83
CA THR A 153 0.76 -9.29 -10.12
C THR A 153 2.26 -9.43 -10.32
N ILE A 154 2.82 -10.60 -9.99
CA ILE A 154 4.27 -10.83 -9.92
C ILE A 154 4.93 -10.69 -11.31
N ASP A 155 4.23 -11.05 -12.39
CA ASP A 155 4.75 -10.88 -13.76
C ASP A 155 4.94 -9.41 -14.17
N ARG A 156 4.39 -8.47 -13.41
CA ARG A 156 4.55 -7.03 -13.62
C ARG A 156 5.25 -6.33 -12.45
N GLU A 157 5.54 -7.05 -11.37
CA GLU A 157 6.08 -6.46 -10.16
C GLU A 157 7.52 -5.96 -10.37
N GLY A 158 7.76 -4.66 -10.17
CA GLY A 158 9.06 -4.05 -10.40
C GLY A 158 9.40 -3.76 -11.87
N GLU A 159 8.51 -4.14 -12.80
CA GLU A 159 8.47 -3.65 -14.17
C GLU A 159 7.45 -2.51 -14.23
N MET A 160 7.86 -1.30 -14.63
CA MET A 160 6.98 -0.13 -14.69
C MET A 160 5.99 -0.17 -15.88
N ASN A 161 5.39 -1.34 -16.12
CA ASN A 161 4.61 -1.69 -17.31
C ASN A 161 3.09 -1.46 -17.17
N GLY A 162 2.63 -0.93 -16.03
CA GLY A 162 1.24 -0.56 -15.82
C GLY A 162 0.30 -1.72 -15.46
N PHE A 163 -0.95 -1.35 -15.12
CA PHE A 163 -1.99 -2.28 -14.69
C PHE A 163 -2.85 -2.77 -15.86
N ASP A 164 -3.34 -4.00 -15.75
CA ASP A 164 -4.39 -4.53 -16.60
C ASP A 164 -5.75 -4.08 -16.04
N PHE A 165 -6.37 -3.10 -16.69
CA PHE A 165 -7.58 -2.47 -16.16
C PHE A 165 -8.84 -3.32 -16.33
N GLU A 166 -8.94 -4.14 -17.38
CA GLU A 166 -10.06 -5.06 -17.56
C GLU A 166 -10.03 -6.11 -16.44
N ARG A 167 -8.84 -6.64 -16.16
CA ARG A 167 -8.63 -7.55 -15.03
C ARG A 167 -8.88 -6.88 -13.68
N ALA A 168 -8.43 -5.64 -13.50
CA ALA A 168 -8.67 -4.89 -12.26
C ALA A 168 -10.16 -4.69 -11.99
N GLU A 169 -10.94 -4.32 -13.02
CA GLU A 169 -12.39 -4.17 -12.92
C GLU A 169 -13.08 -5.49 -12.53
N ALA A 170 -12.68 -6.61 -13.15
CA ALA A 170 -13.21 -7.92 -12.80
C ALA A 170 -12.93 -8.30 -11.34
N ILE A 171 -11.72 -8.01 -10.84
CA ILE A 171 -11.31 -8.28 -9.45
C ILE A 171 -12.12 -7.43 -8.47
N VAL A 172 -12.26 -6.12 -8.73
CA VAL A 172 -13.04 -5.22 -7.87
C VAL A 172 -14.50 -5.68 -7.80
N LYS A 173 -15.07 -6.09 -8.94
CA LYS A 173 -16.43 -6.64 -8.99
C LYS A 173 -16.56 -7.91 -8.14
N ALA A 174 -15.61 -8.85 -8.25
CA ALA A 174 -15.60 -10.07 -7.46
C ALA A 174 -15.47 -9.80 -5.95
N ALA A 175 -14.65 -8.80 -5.57
CA ALA A 175 -14.49 -8.39 -4.18
C ALA A 175 -15.78 -7.88 -3.52
N SER A 176 -16.85 -7.63 -4.30
CA SER A 176 -18.21 -7.42 -3.80
C SER A 176 -18.31 -6.35 -2.70
N GLY A 177 -17.67 -5.20 -2.90
CA GLY A 177 -17.65 -4.09 -1.95
C GLY A 177 -16.53 -4.12 -0.91
N ARG A 178 -15.69 -5.16 -0.89
CA ARG A 178 -14.42 -5.15 -0.14
C ARG A 178 -13.38 -4.31 -0.86
N ARG A 179 -12.54 -3.60 -0.10
CA ARG A 179 -11.52 -2.70 -0.67
C ARG A 179 -10.44 -3.52 -1.37
N VAL A 180 -10.08 -3.16 -2.59
CA VAL A 180 -9.01 -3.84 -3.34
C VAL A 180 -7.82 -2.89 -3.47
N THR A 181 -6.63 -3.34 -3.09
CA THR A 181 -5.39 -2.65 -3.38
C THR A 181 -4.56 -3.48 -4.36
N PHE A 182 -4.11 -2.87 -5.45
CA PHE A 182 -3.21 -3.48 -6.41
C PHE A 182 -1.75 -3.11 -6.10
N ALA A 183 -0.88 -4.11 -6.03
CA ALA A 183 0.57 -3.95 -5.91
C ALA A 183 1.29 -4.36 -7.19
N GLY A 184 2.48 -3.81 -7.41
CA GLY A 184 3.39 -4.30 -8.44
C GLY A 184 3.08 -3.88 -9.88
N GLY A 185 2.82 -2.58 -10.14
CA GLY A 185 2.60 -2.13 -11.53
C GLY A 185 2.59 -0.63 -11.81
N ALA A 186 2.66 0.24 -10.80
CA ALA A 186 2.61 1.68 -11.04
C ALA A 186 3.82 2.16 -11.85
N SER A 187 3.56 2.66 -13.05
CA SER A 187 4.58 3.31 -13.88
C SER A 187 5.08 4.61 -13.21
N GLY A 188 6.17 5.18 -13.71
CA GLY A 188 6.64 6.50 -13.28
C GLY A 188 5.82 7.66 -13.88
N GLY A 189 6.05 8.86 -13.36
CA GLY A 189 5.65 10.11 -14.00
C GLY A 189 4.14 10.32 -14.09
N LYS A 190 3.70 10.91 -15.21
CA LYS A 190 2.28 11.18 -15.48
C LYS A 190 1.48 9.90 -15.73
N GLU A 191 2.12 8.89 -16.32
CA GLU A 191 1.50 7.61 -16.63
C GLU A 191 1.12 6.88 -15.33
N GLY A 192 2.04 6.80 -14.37
CA GLY A 192 1.73 6.27 -13.03
C GLY A 192 0.59 6.99 -12.33
N ALA A 193 0.56 8.33 -12.43
CA ALA A 193 -0.52 9.13 -11.87
C ALA A 193 -1.87 8.81 -12.53
N ALA A 194 -1.91 8.73 -13.87
CA ALA A 194 -3.11 8.37 -14.60
C ALA A 194 -3.63 6.97 -14.23
N GLN A 195 -2.71 6.02 -14.02
CA GLN A 195 -3.04 4.67 -13.58
C GLN A 195 -3.66 4.66 -12.18
N ILE A 196 -3.09 5.41 -11.23
CA ILE A 196 -3.64 5.57 -9.87
C ILE A 196 -5.05 6.17 -9.94
N ALA A 197 -5.23 7.25 -10.70
CA ALA A 197 -6.54 7.90 -10.85
C ALA A 197 -7.58 6.95 -11.46
N ARG A 198 -7.20 6.15 -12.46
CA ARG A 198 -8.10 5.19 -13.10
C ARG A 198 -8.49 4.05 -12.17
N LEU A 199 -7.56 3.52 -11.37
CA LEU A 199 -7.90 2.50 -10.36
C LEU A 199 -8.77 3.08 -9.23
N ASP A 200 -8.53 4.33 -8.83
CA ASP A 200 -9.35 5.02 -7.84
C ASP A 200 -10.80 5.18 -8.32
N ALA A 201 -10.99 5.54 -9.59
CA ALA A 201 -12.32 5.62 -10.22
C ALA A 201 -13.05 4.26 -10.28
N LEU A 202 -12.31 3.14 -10.25
CA LEU A 202 -12.88 1.79 -10.13
C LEU A 202 -13.20 1.40 -8.67
N GLY A 203 -12.81 2.21 -7.69
CA GLY A 203 -12.95 1.89 -6.25
C GLY A 203 -11.77 1.10 -5.68
N ALA A 204 -10.60 1.15 -6.33
CA ALA A 204 -9.39 0.45 -5.90
C ALA A 204 -8.24 1.40 -5.53
N ASP A 205 -7.29 0.86 -4.77
CA ASP A 205 -6.06 1.56 -4.41
C ASP A 205 -4.83 0.97 -5.12
N VAL A 206 -3.74 1.70 -5.04
CA VAL A 206 -2.43 1.28 -5.53
C VAL A 206 -1.44 1.27 -4.38
N GLN A 207 -0.83 0.11 -4.12
CA GLN A 207 0.32 0.01 -3.24
C GLN A 207 1.60 0.23 -4.06
N ALA A 208 2.39 1.24 -3.70
CA ALA A 208 3.61 1.59 -4.44
C ALA A 208 4.81 1.77 -3.49
N GLY A 209 5.88 1.02 -3.75
CA GLY A 209 7.18 1.18 -3.11
C GLY A 209 8.24 1.64 -4.12
N THR A 210 8.52 0.81 -5.12
CA THR A 210 9.65 1.00 -6.04
C THR A 210 9.59 2.32 -6.80
N ALA A 211 8.43 2.69 -7.35
CA ALA A 211 8.28 3.94 -8.11
C ALA A 211 8.51 5.18 -7.24
N LEU A 212 8.11 5.14 -5.96
CA LEU A 212 8.34 6.23 -5.00
C LEU A 212 9.81 6.28 -4.57
N ALA A 213 10.41 5.13 -4.24
CA ALA A 213 11.78 5.04 -3.76
C ALA A 213 12.81 5.45 -4.81
N THR A 214 12.57 5.10 -6.08
CA THR A 214 13.43 5.47 -7.21
C THR A 214 13.24 6.91 -7.68
N GLY A 215 12.23 7.62 -7.14
CA GLY A 215 11.85 8.95 -7.61
C GLY A 215 11.15 8.95 -8.98
N ALA A 216 10.87 7.79 -9.56
CA ALA A 216 10.14 7.69 -10.82
C ALA A 216 8.72 8.30 -10.71
N LEU A 217 8.11 8.23 -9.52
CA LEU A 217 6.84 8.86 -9.18
C LEU A 217 7.01 9.65 -7.87
N SER A 218 6.67 10.94 -7.86
CA SER A 218 6.68 11.72 -6.62
C SER A 218 5.47 11.40 -5.75
N LEU A 219 5.62 11.51 -4.43
CA LEU A 219 4.54 11.25 -3.48
C LEU A 219 3.37 12.21 -3.70
N ALA A 220 3.65 13.50 -3.96
CA ALA A 220 2.59 14.48 -4.22
C ALA A 220 1.78 14.12 -5.46
N ARG A 221 2.47 13.72 -6.55
CA ARG A 221 1.80 13.35 -7.79
C ARG A 221 0.96 12.08 -7.63
N ALA A 222 1.45 11.10 -6.88
CA ALA A 222 0.70 9.89 -6.58
C ALA A 222 -0.53 10.17 -5.71
N PHE A 223 -0.37 11.01 -4.69
CA PHE A 223 -1.43 11.44 -3.78
C PHE A 223 -2.49 12.28 -4.49
N SER A 224 -2.07 13.22 -5.33
CA SER A 224 -2.96 14.16 -6.01
C SER A 224 -3.60 13.58 -7.27
N ALA A 225 -3.18 12.40 -7.72
CA ALA A 225 -3.66 11.76 -8.94
C ALA A 225 -5.19 11.67 -9.06
N PRO A 226 -5.95 11.23 -8.04
CA PRO A 226 -7.40 11.18 -8.10
C PRO A 226 -8.08 12.53 -7.82
N LEU A 227 -7.34 13.57 -7.43
CA LEU A 227 -7.92 14.85 -7.08
C LEU A 227 -8.36 15.62 -8.33
N SER A 228 -9.61 16.05 -8.34
CA SER A 228 -10.15 16.99 -9.33
C SER A 228 -10.35 18.37 -8.70
N SER A 229 -10.31 19.40 -9.54
CA SER A 229 -10.67 20.76 -9.16
C SER A 229 -11.68 21.31 -10.14
N ASP A 230 -12.72 21.93 -9.63
CA ASP A 230 -13.73 22.68 -10.40
C ASP A 230 -13.34 24.15 -10.59
N ARG A 231 -12.18 24.56 -10.08
CA ARG A 231 -11.71 25.95 -10.15
C ARG A 231 -11.09 26.27 -11.51
N PRO A 232 -11.30 27.51 -12.03
CA PRO A 232 -10.68 27.94 -13.29
C PRO A 232 -9.15 27.96 -13.27
N ASP A 233 -8.55 28.14 -12.10
CA ASP A 233 -7.10 28.15 -11.91
C ASP A 233 -6.50 26.75 -11.68
N GLY A 234 -7.34 25.70 -11.61
CA GLY A 234 -6.91 24.33 -11.39
C GLY A 234 -6.35 24.04 -10.00
N LEU A 235 -6.37 25.00 -9.07
CA LEU A 235 -5.85 24.80 -7.72
C LEU A 235 -6.78 23.92 -6.91
N TRP A 236 -6.25 23.12 -5.99
CA TRP A 236 -7.03 22.36 -5.03
C TRP A 236 -7.28 23.20 -3.77
N PRO A 237 -8.53 23.35 -3.29
CA PRO A 237 -8.79 23.88 -1.97
C PRO A 237 -8.13 22.99 -0.90
N THR A 238 -7.40 23.58 0.03
CA THR A 238 -6.64 22.83 1.03
C THR A 238 -6.85 23.45 2.40
N THR A 239 -7.19 22.63 3.39
CA THR A 239 -7.27 23.06 4.79
C THR A 239 -5.93 22.85 5.47
N VAL A 240 -5.40 23.89 6.10
CA VAL A 240 -4.19 23.79 6.93
C VAL A 240 -4.63 23.58 8.37
N CYS A 241 -4.06 22.59 9.04
CA CYS A 241 -4.28 22.32 10.46
C CYS A 241 -2.96 22.36 11.25
N ASP A 242 -3.03 22.60 12.55
CA ASP A 242 -1.91 22.35 13.45
C ASP A 242 -1.74 20.85 13.75
N GLU A 243 -0.72 20.49 14.52
CA GLU A 243 -0.43 19.11 14.93
C GLU A 243 -1.56 18.47 15.76
N GLY A 244 -2.42 19.28 16.38
CA GLY A 244 -3.61 18.84 17.11
C GLY A 244 -4.85 18.67 16.24
N GLY A 245 -4.74 18.89 14.91
CA GLY A 245 -5.85 18.81 13.97
C GLY A 245 -6.77 20.04 14.00
N ARG A 246 -6.39 21.13 14.68
CA ARG A 246 -7.18 22.37 14.68
C ARG A 246 -7.02 23.08 13.34
N LEU A 247 -8.14 23.39 12.69
CA LEU A 247 -8.17 24.16 11.45
C LEU A 247 -7.57 25.56 11.67
N LEU A 248 -6.52 25.87 10.93
CA LEU A 248 -5.84 27.16 10.91
C LEU A 248 -6.33 28.05 9.76
N GLY A 249 -6.75 27.47 8.63
CA GLY A 249 -7.31 28.22 7.52
C GLY A 249 -7.52 27.41 6.25
N LEU A 250 -8.19 28.04 5.28
CA LEU A 250 -8.34 27.54 3.91
C LEU A 250 -7.32 28.23 3.02
N VAL A 251 -6.51 27.44 2.35
CA VAL A 251 -5.50 27.85 1.36
C VAL A 251 -5.75 27.10 0.05
N TYR A 252 -4.84 27.25 -0.91
CA TYR A 252 -4.91 26.57 -2.19
C TYR A 252 -3.59 25.89 -2.48
N SER A 253 -3.64 24.70 -3.06
CA SER A 253 -2.45 23.93 -3.43
C SER A 253 -2.45 23.60 -4.92
N ASP A 254 -1.28 23.66 -5.52
CA ASP A 254 -0.93 23.00 -6.77
C ASP A 254 0.07 21.87 -6.49
N LEU A 255 0.50 21.16 -7.54
CA LEU A 255 1.44 20.05 -7.40
C LEU A 255 2.78 20.49 -6.77
N GLU A 256 3.27 21.69 -7.11
CA GLU A 256 4.52 22.25 -6.59
C GLU A 256 4.44 22.47 -5.07
N SER A 257 3.36 23.10 -4.60
CA SER A 257 3.14 23.33 -3.17
C SER A 257 2.94 22.02 -2.40
N LEU A 258 2.28 21.02 -3.00
CA LEU A 258 2.15 19.69 -2.40
C LEU A 258 3.51 18.97 -2.30
N ASP A 259 4.31 18.96 -3.37
CA ASP A 259 5.66 18.37 -3.34
C ASP A 259 6.49 19.03 -2.22
N ALA A 260 6.50 20.36 -2.15
CA ALA A 260 7.21 21.09 -1.08
C ALA A 260 6.67 20.77 0.33
N ALA A 261 5.35 20.61 0.50
CA ALA A 261 4.74 20.21 1.76
C ALA A 261 5.15 18.79 2.16
N PHE A 262 5.09 17.83 1.23
CA PHE A 262 5.48 16.44 1.47
C PHE A 262 6.96 16.28 1.77
N GLU A 263 7.84 17.10 1.19
CA GLU A 263 9.26 17.09 1.48
C GLU A 263 9.58 17.73 2.83
N SER A 264 9.09 18.94 3.07
CA SER A 264 9.43 19.71 4.26
C SER A 264 8.67 19.31 5.52
N GLY A 265 7.50 18.67 5.38
CA GLY A 265 6.58 18.39 6.49
C GLY A 265 5.90 19.64 7.02
N ARG A 266 5.80 20.70 6.20
CA ARG A 266 5.21 21.99 6.57
C ARG A 266 3.99 22.28 5.71
N GLY A 267 3.09 23.13 6.21
CA GLY A 267 1.98 23.67 5.43
C GLY A 267 2.50 24.63 4.35
N VAL A 268 2.81 24.10 3.17
CA VAL A 268 3.19 24.88 1.99
C VAL A 268 1.98 24.98 1.06
N TYR A 269 1.70 26.19 0.57
CA TYR A 269 0.53 26.46 -0.25
C TYR A 269 0.85 27.49 -1.34
N LYS A 270 0.04 27.51 -2.39
CA LYS A 270 0.14 28.46 -3.48
C LYS A 270 -0.51 29.78 -3.07
N SER A 271 0.32 30.82 -2.93
CA SER A 271 -0.18 32.20 -2.87
C SER A 271 -0.61 32.63 -4.27
N ARG A 272 -1.77 33.31 -4.34
CA ARG A 272 -2.21 34.02 -5.55
C ARG A 272 -1.34 35.24 -5.82
#